data_AF-A0AAV1U344-F1
#
_entry.id   AF-A0AAV1U344-F1
#
_cell.length_a   1.000
_cell.length_b   1.000
_cell.length_c   1.000
_cell.angle_alpha   90.00
_cell.angle_beta   90.00
_cell.angle_gamma   90.00
#
_symmetry.space_group_name_H-M   'P 1'
#
loop_
_entity.id
_entity.type
_entity.pdbx_description
1 polymer ?
#
loop_
_entity_poly.entity_id
_entity_poly.type
_entity_poly.pdbx_seq_one_letter_code
_entity_poly.pdbx_strand_id
1 'polypeptide(L)'
;MATPLDTPSDSDDGFLDFLSDNDSDHETLLAQESAALERRMKTVGIRDGLELGKDFTLQEGFDIGFAQGAARTVQFGRLRGALETAAGCGLVDHTLMTQARACVSQLKAFERGSNVDNRASDDDAELAILTQAQDLLTSIGVDLSASSMYFGNQQVGPDCGLTKE
;
A
#
# COMPACT_ATOMS: atom_id res chain seq x y z
N MET A 1 -29.59 77.70 -62.15
CA MET A 1 -28.45 76.80 -61.90
C MET A 1 -28.07 76.98 -60.45
N ALA A 2 -28.39 76.00 -59.60
CA ALA A 2 -28.07 76.02 -58.18
C ALA A 2 -27.28 74.74 -57.87
N THR A 3 -26.11 74.88 -57.27
CA THR A 3 -25.43 73.79 -56.59
C THR A 3 -26.15 73.49 -55.28
N PRO A 4 -26.16 72.21 -54.86
CA PRO A 4 -25.52 71.89 -53.59
C PRO A 4 -24.68 70.61 -53.74
N LEU A 5 -23.40 70.63 -53.35
CA LEU A 5 -22.85 70.51 -51.98
C LEU A 5 -22.56 69.04 -51.65
N ASP A 6 -21.26 68.76 -51.61
CA ASP A 6 -20.65 67.51 -51.17
C ASP A 6 -21.16 67.03 -49.81
N THR A 7 -21.43 65.73 -49.73
CA THR A 7 -21.08 64.93 -48.54
C THR A 7 -20.64 63.54 -49.02
N PRO A 8 -19.32 63.25 -49.14
CA PRO A 8 -18.88 61.88 -48.99
C PRO A 8 -19.02 61.54 -47.51
N SER A 9 -20.13 60.89 -47.14
CA SER A 9 -20.20 60.19 -45.86
C SER A 9 -19.45 58.87 -46.00
N ASP A 10 -18.14 59.02 -46.21
CA ASP A 10 -17.12 58.00 -46.12
C ASP A 10 -16.83 57.78 -44.63
N SER A 11 -17.62 56.91 -44.04
CA SER A 11 -17.33 56.32 -42.73
C SER A 11 -17.73 54.85 -42.85
N ASP A 12 -17.02 54.16 -43.74
CA ASP A 12 -16.80 52.73 -43.64
C ASP A 12 -15.56 52.54 -42.78
N ASP A 13 -15.72 52.87 -41.50
CA ASP A 13 -14.75 52.52 -40.48
C ASP A 13 -14.73 51.00 -40.39
N GLY A 14 -13.76 50.40 -41.09
CA GLY A 14 -13.38 48.97 -41.05
C GLY A 14 -13.00 48.44 -39.65
N PHE A 15 -13.44 49.13 -38.61
CA PHE A 15 -13.49 48.72 -37.22
C PHE A 15 -14.54 47.63 -36.98
N LEU A 16 -15.60 47.57 -37.80
CA LEU A 16 -16.65 46.54 -37.71
C LEU A 16 -16.17 45.13 -38.09
N ASP A 17 -15.20 45.02 -39.01
CA ASP A 17 -14.63 43.73 -39.43
C ASP A 17 -13.69 43.15 -38.35
N PHE A 18 -12.91 44.01 -37.68
CA PHE A 18 -12.07 43.61 -36.54
C PHE A 18 -12.88 43.13 -35.33
N LEU A 19 -14.06 43.69 -35.10
CA LEU A 19 -14.97 43.26 -34.03
C LEU A 19 -15.73 41.98 -34.39
N SER A 20 -16.12 41.81 -35.66
CA SER A 20 -16.81 40.61 -36.14
C SER A 20 -15.90 39.36 -36.16
N ASP A 21 -14.64 39.50 -36.59
CA ASP A 21 -13.66 38.41 -36.54
C ASP A 21 -13.37 38.02 -35.08
N ASN A 22 -13.18 39.01 -34.19
CA ASN A 22 -12.88 38.77 -32.79
C ASN A 22 -14.03 38.09 -32.02
N ASP A 23 -15.29 38.42 -32.31
CA ASP A 23 -16.44 37.75 -31.68
C ASP A 23 -16.62 36.31 -32.19
N SER A 24 -16.35 36.07 -33.48
CA SER A 24 -16.40 34.72 -34.06
C SER A 24 -15.26 33.82 -33.56
N ASP A 25 -14.06 34.38 -33.42
CA ASP A 25 -12.91 33.71 -32.81
C ASP A 25 -13.16 33.42 -31.33
N HIS A 26 -13.83 34.32 -30.62
CA HIS A 26 -14.22 34.10 -29.24
C HIS A 26 -15.23 32.95 -29.09
N GLU A 27 -16.23 32.87 -29.97
CA GLU A 27 -17.23 31.80 -29.95
C GLU A 27 -16.61 30.43 -30.31
N THR A 28 -15.68 30.38 -31.26
CA THR A 28 -14.96 29.15 -31.60
C THR A 28 -14.02 28.69 -30.47
N LEU A 29 -13.35 29.62 -29.78
CA LEU A 29 -12.53 29.32 -28.59
C LEU A 29 -13.40 28.76 -27.46
N LEU A 30 -14.56 29.37 -27.17
CA LEU A 30 -15.51 28.86 -26.17
C LEU A 30 -16.04 27.47 -26.52
N ALA A 31 -16.32 27.22 -27.80
CA ALA A 31 -16.73 25.89 -28.29
C ALA A 31 -15.60 24.85 -28.13
N GLN A 32 -14.35 25.24 -28.39
CA GLN A 32 -13.19 24.36 -28.19
C GLN A 32 -12.96 24.06 -26.71
N GLU A 33 -13.04 25.06 -25.84
CA GLU A 33 -12.90 24.90 -24.39
C GLU A 33 -14.00 24.02 -23.80
N SER A 34 -15.25 24.23 -24.21
CA SER A 34 -16.38 23.40 -23.76
C SER A 34 -16.25 21.94 -24.21
N ALA A 35 -15.83 21.70 -25.45
CA ALA A 35 -15.57 20.35 -25.95
C ALA A 35 -14.34 19.70 -25.28
N ALA A 36 -13.32 20.46 -24.91
CA ALA A 36 -12.17 19.97 -24.15
C ALA A 36 -12.57 19.61 -22.71
N LEU A 37 -13.39 20.45 -22.08
CA LEU A 37 -13.92 20.22 -20.74
C LEU A 37 -14.82 18.97 -20.71
N GLU A 38 -15.69 18.80 -21.70
CA GLU A 38 -16.57 17.63 -21.80
C GLU A 38 -15.77 16.32 -21.94
N ARG A 39 -14.73 16.31 -22.78
CA ARG A 39 -13.84 15.15 -22.92
C ARG A 39 -13.11 14.84 -21.61
N ARG A 40 -12.65 15.87 -20.90
CA ARG A 40 -12.01 15.72 -19.59
C ARG A 40 -12.98 15.17 -18.55
N MET A 41 -14.18 15.73 -18.45
CA MET A 41 -15.21 15.26 -17.51
C MET A 41 -15.58 13.79 -17.74
N LYS A 42 -15.72 13.35 -18.99
CA LYS A 42 -16.04 11.95 -19.33
C LYS A 42 -14.93 10.96 -18.95
N THR A 43 -13.68 11.39 -18.95
CA THR A 43 -12.51 10.51 -18.77
C THR A 43 -11.98 10.50 -17.34
N VAL A 44 -12.16 11.59 -16.60
CA VAL A 44 -11.69 11.73 -15.21
C VAL A 44 -12.27 10.64 -14.32
N GLY A 45 -13.59 10.41 -14.35
CA GLY A 45 -14.20 9.37 -13.48
C GLY A 45 -13.71 7.95 -13.78
N ILE A 46 -13.46 7.61 -15.05
CA ILE A 46 -12.94 6.30 -15.45
C ILE A 46 -11.49 6.13 -15.00
N ARG A 47 -10.68 7.18 -15.16
CA ARG A 47 -9.27 7.17 -14.74
C ARG A 47 -9.16 7.06 -13.23
N ASP A 48 -9.94 7.86 -12.50
CA ASP A 48 -9.92 7.89 -11.04
C ASP A 48 -10.45 6.55 -10.47
N GLY A 49 -11.49 5.97 -11.08
CA GLY A 49 -11.96 4.63 -10.72
C GLY A 49 -10.92 3.52 -10.98
N LEU A 50 -10.13 3.63 -12.05
CA LEU A 50 -9.04 2.70 -12.34
C LEU A 50 -7.90 2.81 -11.33
N GLU A 51 -7.58 4.03 -10.90
CA GLU A 51 -6.56 4.30 -9.87
C GLU A 51 -6.99 3.75 -8.51
N LEU A 52 -8.22 4.07 -8.08
CA LEU A 52 -8.81 3.54 -6.86
C LEU A 52 -8.87 2.00 -6.83
N GLY A 53 -9.21 1.37 -7.96
CA GLY A 53 -9.23 -0.09 -8.05
C GLY A 53 -7.85 -0.74 -7.94
N LYS A 54 -6.81 -0.09 -8.47
CA LYS A 54 -5.41 -0.54 -8.30
C LYS A 54 -4.98 -0.41 -6.85
N ASP A 55 -5.24 0.73 -6.24
CA ASP A 55 -4.87 1.00 -4.85
C ASP A 55 -5.58 0.04 -3.89
N PHE A 56 -6.86 -0.25 -4.13
CA PHE A 56 -7.61 -1.23 -3.35
C PHE A 56 -7.00 -2.63 -3.43
N THR A 57 -6.71 -3.11 -4.65
CA THR A 57 -6.13 -4.44 -4.87
C THR A 57 -4.71 -4.53 -4.26
N LEU A 58 -3.94 -3.45 -4.35
CA LEU A 58 -2.61 -3.35 -3.76
C LEU A 58 -2.68 -3.42 -2.23
N GLN A 59 -3.63 -2.70 -1.62
CA GLN A 59 -3.82 -2.69 -0.18
C GLN A 59 -4.25 -4.06 0.33
N GLU A 60 -5.17 -4.75 -0.36
CA GLU A 60 -5.57 -6.11 0.01
C GLU A 60 -4.37 -7.07 -0.01
N GLY A 61 -3.54 -7.00 -1.05
CA GLY A 61 -2.31 -7.79 -1.12
C GLY A 61 -1.32 -7.46 0.01
N PHE A 62 -1.17 -6.18 0.35
CA PHE A 62 -0.33 -5.74 1.46
C PHE A 62 -0.86 -6.25 2.80
N ASP A 63 -2.15 -6.13 3.07
CA ASP A 63 -2.75 -6.51 4.34
C ASP A 63 -2.57 -8.01 4.61
N ILE A 64 -2.79 -8.84 3.59
CA ILE A 64 -2.56 -10.29 3.65
C ILE A 64 -1.08 -10.59 3.91
N GLY A 65 -0.18 -9.97 3.15
CA GLY A 65 1.26 -10.17 3.29
C GLY A 65 1.79 -9.70 4.66
N PHE A 66 1.31 -8.55 5.13
CA PHE A 66 1.67 -7.95 6.40
C PHE A 66 1.17 -8.81 7.57
N ALA A 67 -0.08 -9.26 7.55
CA ALA A 67 -0.63 -10.11 8.60
C ALA A 67 0.16 -11.43 8.73
N GLN A 68 0.49 -12.07 7.60
CA GLN A 68 1.30 -13.29 7.58
C GLN A 68 2.73 -13.03 8.08
N GLY A 69 3.37 -11.97 7.60
CA GLY A 69 4.74 -11.60 8.01
C GLY A 69 4.82 -11.20 9.49
N ALA A 70 3.83 -10.47 9.99
CA ALA A 70 3.74 -10.07 11.40
C ALA A 70 3.55 -11.29 12.31
N ALA A 71 2.62 -12.19 11.98
CA ALA A 71 2.42 -13.42 12.75
C ALA A 71 3.70 -14.25 12.84
N ARG A 72 4.41 -14.40 11.72
CA ARG A 72 5.68 -15.12 11.62
C ARG A 72 6.77 -14.47 12.48
N THR A 73 7.06 -13.19 12.24
CA THR A 73 8.13 -12.46 12.94
C THR A 73 7.92 -12.37 14.45
N VAL A 74 6.66 -12.29 14.92
CA VAL A 74 6.34 -12.35 16.36
C VAL A 74 6.73 -13.70 16.96
N GLN A 75 6.45 -14.81 16.28
CA GLN A 75 6.80 -16.15 16.78
C GLN A 75 8.33 -16.33 16.86
N PHE A 76 9.05 -15.99 15.79
CA PHE A 76 10.52 -16.03 15.77
C PHE A 76 11.13 -15.12 16.83
N GLY A 77 10.65 -13.88 16.93
CA GLY A 77 11.13 -12.90 17.90
C GLY A 77 10.96 -13.37 19.34
N ARG A 78 9.83 -14.02 19.65
CA ARG A 78 9.57 -14.59 20.98
C ARG A 78 10.54 -15.71 21.33
N LEU A 79 10.70 -16.70 20.45
CA LEU A 79 11.60 -17.83 20.70
C LEU A 79 13.06 -17.38 20.81
N ARG A 80 13.49 -16.49 19.89
CA ARG A 80 14.83 -15.91 19.91
C ARG A 80 15.08 -15.14 21.19
N GLY A 81 14.15 -14.26 21.59
CA GLY A 81 14.27 -13.47 22.81
C GLY A 81 14.34 -14.32 24.07
N ALA A 82 13.52 -15.38 24.13
CA ALA A 82 13.54 -16.32 25.25
C ALA A 82 14.86 -17.11 25.31
N LEU A 83 15.36 -17.62 24.19
CA LEU A 83 16.64 -18.34 24.13
C LEU A 83 17.83 -17.43 24.49
N GLU A 84 17.87 -16.21 23.96
CA GLU A 84 18.92 -15.23 24.28
C GLU A 84 18.86 -14.81 25.76
N THR A 85 17.65 -14.66 26.33
CA THR A 85 17.48 -14.35 27.76
C THR A 85 17.90 -15.51 28.66
N ALA A 86 17.46 -16.73 28.34
CA ALA A 86 17.87 -17.93 29.07
C ALA A 86 19.40 -18.06 29.07
N ALA A 87 20.02 -17.81 27.91
CA ALA A 87 21.47 -17.80 27.77
C ALA A 87 22.14 -16.70 28.61
N GLY A 88 21.61 -15.48 28.60
CA GLY A 88 22.14 -14.36 29.39
C GLY A 88 22.02 -14.57 30.91
N CYS A 89 20.97 -15.24 31.36
CA CYS A 89 20.73 -15.53 32.77
C CYS A 89 21.51 -16.75 33.30
N GLY A 90 22.27 -17.46 32.46
CA GLY A 90 23.03 -18.64 32.88
C GLY A 90 22.16 -19.85 33.23
N LEU A 91 20.92 -19.90 32.74
CA LEU A 91 19.99 -21.01 32.96
C LEU A 91 20.30 -22.25 32.09
N VAL A 92 21.36 -22.17 31.28
CA VAL A 92 21.63 -23.13 30.20
C VAL A 92 23.06 -23.64 30.36
N ASP A 93 23.22 -24.97 30.41
CA ASP A 93 24.55 -25.60 30.50
C ASP A 93 25.39 -25.35 29.24
N HIS A 94 26.70 -25.55 29.30
CA HIS A 94 27.62 -25.29 28.19
C HIS A 94 27.24 -26.03 26.88
N THR A 95 26.70 -27.25 26.99
CA THR A 95 26.22 -28.05 25.85
C THR A 95 24.95 -27.45 25.24
N LEU A 96 23.97 -27.13 26.08
CA LEU A 96 22.71 -26.51 25.69
C LEU A 96 22.91 -25.08 25.15
N MET A 97 23.90 -24.33 25.66
CA MET A 97 24.29 -23.01 25.16
C MET A 97 24.77 -23.07 23.71
N THR A 98 25.54 -24.11 23.37
CA THR A 98 26.03 -24.30 22.01
C THR A 98 24.88 -24.61 21.06
N GLN A 99 23.92 -25.43 21.49
CA GLN A 99 22.70 -25.73 20.74
C GLN A 99 21.79 -24.50 20.59
N ALA A 100 21.57 -23.73 21.67
CA ALA A 100 20.78 -22.52 21.66
C ALA A 100 21.37 -21.46 20.71
N ARG A 101 22.70 -21.27 20.70
CA ARG A 101 23.37 -20.37 19.74
C ARG A 101 23.22 -20.83 18.29
N ALA A 102 23.34 -22.13 18.03
CA ALA A 102 23.13 -22.68 16.70
C ALA A 102 21.69 -22.47 16.23
N CYS A 103 20.71 -22.76 17.09
CA CYS A 103 19.29 -22.54 16.83
C CYS A 103 18.97 -21.05 16.57
N VAL A 104 19.48 -20.13 17.40
CA VAL A 104 19.34 -18.68 17.18
C VAL A 104 19.95 -18.23 15.85
N SER A 105 21.09 -18.79 15.44
CA SER A 105 21.67 -18.49 14.14
C SER A 105 20.79 -18.98 12.97
N GLN A 106 20.14 -20.13 13.13
CA GLN A 106 19.20 -20.66 12.14
C GLN A 106 17.93 -19.80 12.05
N LEU A 107 17.35 -19.40 13.19
CA LEU A 107 16.21 -18.47 13.24
C LEU A 107 16.54 -17.16 12.48
N LYS A 108 17.72 -16.57 12.72
CA LYS A 108 18.18 -15.35 12.02
C LYS A 108 18.46 -15.55 10.53
N ALA A 109 18.79 -16.77 10.10
CA ALA A 109 18.98 -17.08 8.69
C ALA A 109 17.63 -17.19 7.97
N PHE A 110 16.65 -17.84 8.60
CA PHE A 110 15.28 -17.95 8.09
C PHE A 110 14.55 -16.60 8.05
N GLU A 111 14.72 -15.75 9.07
CA GLU A 111 14.18 -14.37 9.07
C GLU A 111 14.68 -13.53 7.89
N ARG A 112 15.93 -13.74 7.46
CA ARG A 112 16.56 -13.00 6.33
C ARG A 112 16.30 -13.65 4.97
N GLY A 113 16.03 -14.96 4.97
CA GLY A 113 15.92 -15.78 3.76
C GLY A 113 14.50 -15.93 3.23
N SER A 114 13.48 -15.31 3.84
CA SER A 114 12.09 -15.45 3.41
C SER A 114 11.86 -14.85 2.02
N ASN A 115 12.17 -15.62 0.99
CA ASN A 115 11.82 -15.32 -0.38
C ASN A 115 10.35 -15.76 -0.60
N VAL A 116 9.55 -14.87 -1.17
CA VAL A 116 8.11 -15.09 -1.39
C VAL A 116 7.86 -16.24 -2.38
N ASP A 117 8.86 -16.60 -3.19
CA ASP A 117 8.70 -17.50 -4.34
C ASP A 117 8.81 -19.00 -4.01
N ASN A 118 9.15 -19.42 -2.78
CA ASN A 118 9.44 -20.83 -2.46
C ASN A 118 8.81 -21.36 -1.16
N ARG A 119 7.58 -20.92 -0.84
CA ARG A 119 6.90 -21.14 0.45
C ARG A 119 6.74 -22.61 0.87
N ALA A 120 6.37 -23.51 -0.03
CA ALA A 120 5.96 -24.86 0.36
C ALA A 120 7.08 -25.76 0.93
N SER A 121 8.34 -25.55 0.53
CA SER A 121 9.49 -26.30 1.08
C SER A 121 10.10 -25.62 2.30
N ASP A 122 9.90 -24.31 2.46
CA ASP A 122 10.43 -23.53 3.57
C ASP A 122 9.57 -23.68 4.81
N ASP A 123 8.26 -23.91 4.66
CA ASP A 123 7.31 -24.06 5.77
C ASP A 123 7.65 -25.27 6.67
N ASP A 124 8.00 -26.42 6.10
CA ASP A 124 8.38 -27.63 6.86
C ASP A 124 9.70 -27.44 7.63
N ALA A 125 10.68 -26.79 6.99
CA ALA A 125 11.98 -26.52 7.61
C ALA A 125 11.87 -25.46 8.73
N GLU A 126 11.04 -24.45 8.52
CA GLU A 126 10.66 -23.48 9.54
C GLU A 126 10.00 -24.17 10.74
N LEU A 127 9.02 -25.03 10.51
CA LEU A 127 8.31 -25.74 11.57
C LEU A 127 9.25 -26.61 12.41
N ALA A 128 10.22 -27.27 11.75
CA ALA A 128 11.24 -28.05 12.43
C ALA A 128 12.14 -27.18 13.34
N ILE A 129 12.53 -25.98 12.89
CA ILE A 129 13.37 -25.07 13.67
C ILE A 129 12.59 -24.46 14.84
N LEU A 130 11.32 -24.08 14.62
CA LEU A 130 10.44 -23.59 15.68
C LEU A 130 10.22 -24.65 16.75
N THR A 131 9.97 -25.90 16.34
CA THR A 131 9.82 -27.05 17.24
C THR A 131 11.11 -27.29 18.04
N GLN A 132 12.27 -27.29 17.37
CA GLN A 132 13.56 -27.43 18.04
C GLN A 132 13.80 -26.32 19.09
N ALA A 133 13.50 -25.07 18.75
CA ALA A 133 13.65 -23.94 19.68
C ALA A 133 12.72 -24.10 20.90
N GLN A 134 11.49 -24.56 20.68
CA GLN A 134 10.51 -24.78 21.73
C GLN A 134 10.90 -25.95 22.64
N ASP A 135 11.41 -27.05 22.09
CA ASP A 135 11.92 -28.19 22.86
C ASP A 135 13.09 -27.79 23.75
N LEU A 136 14.02 -26.98 23.23
CA LEU A 136 15.13 -26.44 24.01
C LEU A 136 14.63 -25.59 25.19
N LEU A 137 13.67 -24.71 24.97
CA LEU A 137 13.10 -23.88 26.04
C LEU A 137 12.34 -24.72 27.08
N THR A 138 11.60 -25.73 26.63
CA THR A 138 10.88 -26.66 27.50
C THR A 138 11.86 -27.45 28.37
N SER A 139 13.01 -27.85 27.83
CA SER A 139 14.06 -28.53 28.60
C SER A 139 14.66 -27.68 29.74
N ILE A 140 14.61 -26.35 29.60
CA ILE A 140 15.07 -25.36 30.60
C ILE A 140 13.93 -24.98 31.56
N GLY A 141 12.71 -25.49 31.36
CA GLY A 141 11.53 -25.16 32.17
C GLY A 141 10.83 -23.86 31.76
N VAL A 142 11.10 -23.34 30.55
CA VAL A 142 10.44 -22.15 30.00
C VAL A 142 9.36 -22.58 29.02
N ASP A 143 8.09 -22.46 29.41
CA ASP A 143 6.94 -22.73 28.53
C ASP A 143 6.37 -21.44 27.95
N LEU A 144 6.45 -21.29 26.63
CA LEU A 144 5.91 -20.15 25.88
C LEU A 144 4.53 -20.44 25.26
N SER A 145 4.02 -21.67 25.37
CA SER A 145 2.72 -22.09 24.82
C SER A 145 1.56 -21.37 25.51
N ALA A 146 1.67 -21.12 26.81
CA ALA A 146 0.65 -20.47 27.63
C ALA A 146 0.35 -19.00 27.21
N SER A 147 1.30 -18.32 26.57
CA SER A 147 1.13 -16.91 26.16
C SER A 147 0.46 -16.74 24.80
N SER A 148 0.21 -17.83 24.05
CA SER A 148 -0.46 -17.78 22.73
C SER A 148 -1.93 -17.33 22.81
N MET A 149 -2.59 -17.52 23.97
CA MET A 149 -4.02 -17.19 24.17
C MET A 149 -4.35 -15.69 24.09
N TYR A 150 -3.38 -14.78 24.16
CA TYR A 150 -3.64 -13.34 24.17
C TYR A 150 -3.55 -12.65 22.80
N PHE A 151 -3.08 -13.33 21.75
CA PHE A 151 -2.93 -12.74 20.41
C PHE A 151 -3.94 -13.23 19.36
N GLY A 152 -4.78 -14.24 19.69
CA GLY A 152 -5.74 -14.84 18.76
C GLY A 152 -7.10 -14.14 18.63
N ASN A 153 -7.37 -13.08 19.39
CA ASN A 153 -8.70 -12.44 19.46
C ASN A 153 -8.70 -10.96 19.04
N GLN A 154 -7.85 -10.56 18.08
CA GLN A 154 -8.07 -9.30 17.36
C GLN A 154 -8.63 -9.65 15.98
N GLN A 155 -9.90 -10.06 15.95
CA GLN A 155 -10.69 -9.98 14.73
C GLN A 155 -10.64 -8.52 14.25
N VAL A 156 -9.98 -8.28 13.13
CA VAL A 156 -10.16 -7.06 12.35
C VAL A 156 -11.58 -7.14 11.79
N GLY A 157 -12.52 -6.53 12.50
CA GLY A 157 -13.92 -6.47 12.06
C GLY A 157 -14.01 -5.69 10.74
N PRO A 158 -14.74 -6.19 9.73
CA PRO A 158 -15.09 -5.40 8.57
C PRO A 158 -16.36 -4.63 8.92
N ASP A 159 -16.22 -3.39 9.39
CA ASP A 159 -17.37 -2.48 9.47
C ASP A 159 -16.91 -1.02 9.29
N CYS A 160 -16.53 -0.70 8.05
CA CYS A 160 -16.71 0.66 7.54
C CYS A 160 -17.90 0.64 6.57
N GLY A 161 -19.09 0.46 7.13
CA GLY A 161 -20.35 0.77 6.46
C GLY A 161 -20.48 2.27 6.26
N LEU A 162 -19.94 2.79 5.16
CA LEU A 162 -20.30 4.11 4.63
C LEU A 162 -21.68 3.99 3.96
N THR A 163 -22.74 4.06 4.78
CA THR A 163 -24.04 4.52 4.30
C THR A 163 -23.97 6.05 4.20
N LYS A 164 -23.92 6.57 2.98
CA LYS A 164 -24.24 7.98 2.72
C LYS A 164 -25.67 8.00 2.21
N GLU A 165 -26.55 8.58 3.03
CA GLU A 165 -27.81 9.17 2.59
C GLU A 165 -27.58 10.29 1.57
#